data_AF-A0A3D3EZB5-F1
#
_entry.id   AF-A0A3D3EZB5-F1
#
_cell.length_a   1.000
_cell.length_b   1.000
_cell.length_c   1.000
_cell.angle_alpha   90.00
_cell.angle_beta   90.00
_cell.angle_gamma   90.00
#
_symmetry.space_group_name_H-M   'P 1'
#
loop_
_entity.id
_entity.type
_entity.pdbx_description
1 polymer ?
#
loop_
_entity_poly.entity_id
_entity_poly.type
_entity_poly.pdbx_seq_one_letter_code
_entity_poly.pdbx_strand_id
1 'polypeptide(L)' 'APFGSIPQLLAIAEYVTKNLAICVKCGNPANRTQRTVHKGEQILVGSVEAYEARCRNCHEVLD' A
#
# COMPACT_ATOMS: atom_id res chain seq x y z
N ALA A 1 -5.09 -9.28 -1.28
CA ALA A 1 -4.07 -10.30 -1.59
C ALA A 1 -2.70 -9.64 -1.79
N PRO A 2 -1.58 -10.38 -1.65
CA PRO A 2 -0.26 -9.87 -2.01
C PRO A 2 -0.17 -9.47 -3.49
N PHE A 3 0.78 -8.58 -3.84
CA PHE A 3 0.92 -8.08 -5.20
C PHE A 3 1.86 -8.95 -6.03
N GLY A 4 1.31 -9.67 -7.00
CA GLY A 4 2.08 -10.44 -8.00
C GLY A 4 3.10 -11.39 -7.38
N SER A 5 4.31 -11.39 -7.93
CA SER A 5 5.44 -12.26 -7.55
C SER A 5 6.24 -11.80 -6.34
N ILE A 6 5.87 -10.68 -5.71
CA ILE A 6 6.61 -10.11 -4.58
C ILE A 6 6.78 -11.09 -3.41
N PRO A 7 5.76 -11.87 -2.99
CA PRO A 7 5.94 -12.85 -1.90
C PRO A 7 7.02 -13.90 -2.20
N GLN A 8 7.10 -14.36 -3.45
CA GLN A 8 8.07 -15.37 -3.87
C GLN A 8 9.49 -14.79 -3.82
N LEU A 9 9.68 -13.55 -4.27
CA LEU A 9 10.97 -12.86 -4.18
C LEU A 9 11.37 -12.62 -2.72
N LEU A 10 10.44 -12.24 -1.86
CA LEU A 10 10.69 -12.04 -0.43
C LEU A 10 11.12 -13.32 0.29
N ALA A 11 10.67 -14.50 -0.16
CA ALA A 11 10.99 -15.78 0.48
C ALA A 11 12.45 -16.22 0.24
N ILE A 12 13.11 -15.72 -0.80
CA ILE A 12 14.47 -16.10 -1.18
C ILE A 12 15.50 -14.98 -1.03
N ALA A 13 15.08 -13.79 -0.59
CA ALA A 13 15.97 -12.64 -0.50
C ALA A 13 16.86 -12.69 0.75
N GLU A 14 18.15 -12.40 0.60
CA GLU A 14 19.07 -12.24 1.73
C GLU A 14 18.81 -10.93 2.51
N TYR A 15 18.35 -9.89 1.82
CA TYR A 15 18.06 -8.58 2.42
C TYR A 15 16.73 -8.02 1.92
N VAL A 16 15.94 -7.49 2.86
CA VAL A 16 14.65 -6.85 2.58
C VAL A 16 14.58 -5.50 3.29
N THR A 17 14.37 -4.43 2.51
CA THR A 17 14.10 -3.09 3.04
C THR A 17 12.69 -2.66 2.65
N LYS A 18 11.87 -2.29 3.64
CA LYS A 18 10.51 -1.78 3.42
C LYS A 18 10.45 -0.30 3.75
N ASN A 19 10.51 0.53 2.72
CA ASN A 19 10.42 1.99 2.88
C ASN A 19 9.04 2.40 3.39
N LEU A 20 9.03 3.48 4.17
CA LEU A 20 7.82 4.07 4.74
C LEU A 20 7.57 5.44 4.11
N ALA A 21 6.31 5.75 3.84
CA ALA A 21 5.85 7.07 3.45
C ALA A 21 5.32 7.84 4.67
N ILE A 22 4.70 9.00 4.45
CA ILE A 22 4.01 9.78 5.48
C ILE A 22 2.50 9.55 5.32
N CYS A 23 1.80 9.21 6.41
CA CYS A 23 0.36 9.00 6.39
C CYS A 23 -0.36 10.33 6.13
N VAL A 24 -1.15 10.38 5.06
CA VAL A 24 -1.85 11.63 4.67
C VAL A 24 -2.94 12.07 5.66
N LYS A 25 -3.40 11.18 6.58
CA LYS A 25 -4.41 11.52 7.59
C LYS A 25 -3.83 12.03 8.91
N CYS A 26 -2.70 11.48 9.34
CA CYS A 26 -2.21 11.69 10.71
C CYS A 26 -0.70 11.95 10.81
N GLY A 27 0.05 11.98 9.70
CA GLY A 27 1.48 12.26 9.70
C GLY A 27 2.40 11.12 10.14
N ASN A 28 1.86 10.06 10.76
CA ASN A 28 2.66 8.89 11.18
C ASN A 28 3.27 8.14 9.98
N PRO A 29 4.35 7.35 10.19
CA PRO A 29 4.91 6.50 9.13
C PRO A 29 3.87 5.57 8.50
N ALA A 30 3.76 5.62 7.18
CA ALA A 30 2.79 4.89 6.38
C ALA A 30 3.42 3.67 5.70
N ASN A 31 2.75 2.53 5.81
CA ASN A 31 3.21 1.25 5.28
C ASN A 31 2.17 0.54 4.40
N ARG A 32 1.09 1.24 4.05
CA ARG A 32 -0.01 0.76 3.21
C ARG A 32 -0.43 1.84 2.22
N THR A 33 -1.01 1.40 1.11
CA THR A 33 -1.62 2.26 0.10
C THR A 33 -3.13 2.04 0.13
N GLN A 34 -3.91 3.10 0.33
CA GLN A 34 -5.37 3.11 0.25
C GLN A 34 -5.78 3.57 -1.15
N ARG A 35 -6.62 2.79 -1.84
CA ARG A 35 -7.31 3.28 -3.04
C ARG A 35 -8.51 4.12 -2.60
N THR A 36 -8.63 5.34 -3.14
CA THR A 36 -9.73 6.28 -2.86
C THR A 36 -10.84 6.24 -3.92
N VAL A 37 -10.54 5.71 -5.11
CA VAL A 37 -11.53 5.48 -6.16
C VAL A 37 -12.24 4.14 -5.99
N HIS A 38 -13.56 4.18 -5.89
CA HIS A 38 -14.41 3.00 -5.76
C HIS A 38 -14.70 2.42 -7.15
N LYS A 39 -13.91 1.42 -7.58
CA LYS A 39 -14.11 0.45 -8.68
C LYS A 39 -12.77 0.12 -9.37
N GLY A 40 -12.76 -1.00 -10.09
CA GLY A 40 -11.64 -1.43 -10.92
C GLY A 40 -11.03 -2.75 -10.45
N GLU A 41 -10.13 -3.26 -11.27
CA GLU A 41 -9.36 -4.46 -10.96
C GLU A 41 -8.20 -4.15 -10.00
N GLN A 42 -7.46 -5.21 -9.63
CA GLN A 42 -6.25 -5.09 -8.82
C GLN A 42 -5.25 -4.08 -9.41
N ILE A 43 -5.13 -4.04 -10.74
CA ILE A 43 -4.24 -3.11 -11.44
C ILE A 43 -5.04 -1.88 -11.87
N LEU A 44 -4.62 -0.71 -11.40
CA LEU A 44 -5.10 0.59 -11.86
C LEU A 44 -3.93 1.57 -11.79
N VAL A 45 -3.57 2.14 -12.94
CA VAL A 45 -2.54 3.18 -13.02
C VAL A 45 -3.12 4.49 -12.50
N GLY A 46 -2.41 5.13 -11.58
CA GLY A 46 -2.80 6.41 -10.99
C GLY A 46 -1.82 6.82 -9.88
N SER A 47 -1.90 8.07 -9.47
CA SER A 47 -1.10 8.68 -8.41
C SER A 47 -2.01 9.16 -7.27
N VAL A 48 -1.75 10.35 -6.72
CA VAL A 48 -2.47 10.97 -5.59
C VAL A 48 -3.97 11.16 -5.84
N GLU A 49 -4.39 11.20 -7.10
CA GLU A 49 -5.79 11.25 -7.50
C GLU A 49 -6.55 9.95 -7.23
N ALA A 50 -5.84 8.82 -7.10
CA ALA A 50 -6.44 7.50 -6.91
C ALA A 50 -5.94 6.77 -5.65
N TYR A 51 -4.82 7.22 -5.06
CA TYR A 51 -4.12 6.51 -4.00
C TYR A 51 -3.58 7.43 -2.91
N GLU A 52 -3.67 6.95 -1.67
CA GLU A 52 -3.15 7.63 -0.49
C GLU A 52 -2.23 6.72 0.33
N ALA A 53 -1.11 7.26 0.82
CA ALA A 53 -0.28 6.57 1.80
C ALA A 53 -0.97 6.59 3.18
N ARG A 54 -1.15 5.41 3.79
CA ARG A 54 -1.80 5.25 5.09
C ARG A 54 -0.96 4.47 6.09
N CYS A 55 -1.02 4.91 7.35
CA CYS A 55 -0.54 4.13 8.48
C CYS A 55 -1.53 2.99 8.80
N ARG A 56 -1.15 2.11 9.74
CA ARG A 56 -2.01 0.99 10.16
C ARG A 56 -3.36 1.42 10.73
N ASN A 57 -3.41 2.53 11.46
CA ASN A 57 -4.62 2.99 12.13
C ASN A 57 -5.59 3.71 11.19
N CYS A 58 -5.07 4.33 10.12
CA CYS A 58 -5.89 5.11 9.18
C CYS A 58 -6.24 4.34 7.90
N HIS A 59 -5.72 3.13 7.72
CA HIS A 59 -6.07 2.30 6.56
C HIS A 59 -7.43 1.64 6.80
N GLU A 60 -8.33 1.80 5.84
CA GLU A 60 -9.69 1.27 5.88
C GLU A 60 -9.74 -0.03 5.09
N VAL A 61 -9.97 -1.14 5.81
CA VAL A 61 -10.30 -2.43 5.20
C VAL A 61 -11.82 -2.50 5.22
N LEU A 62 -12.43 -2.38 4.05
CA LEU A 62 -13.86 -2.69 3.91
C LEU A 62 -13.98 -4.21 4.05
N ASP A 63 -14.80 -4.65 5.02
CA ASP A 63 -15.13 -6.05 5.22
C ASP A 63 -15.78 -6.68 3.97
#